data_AF-A0A2S2NQP1-F1
#
_entry.id   AF-A0A2S2NQP1-F1
#
_cell.length_a   1.000
_cell.length_b   1.000
_cell.length_c   1.000
_cell.angle_alpha   90.00
_cell.angle_beta   90.00
_cell.angle_gamma   90.00
#
_symmetry.space_group_name_H-M   'P 1'
#
loop_
_entity.id
_entity.type
_entity.pdbx_description
1 polymer ?
#
loop_
_entity_poly.entity_id
_entity_poly.type
_entity_poly.pdbx_seq_one_letter_code
_entity_poly.pdbx_strand_id
1 'polypeptide(L)'
;CSETLHLDIFKSCEATITLCQNVNNIFDFLNTRNFLSKAPYKRPLRKANEDTIINFIHSSIKYLQNLYCIPPGKDENIIPIVKSTRKTGFIGLIITLKSIENLFNDTIKTEDLNFLLTYKLSQDHLEMFFSAIRTRGGFNNNPTALQFESAYKRLLVHTEIMTSSGANCIAMDLTKILSVTSRTKQKSDNLNVYVDMLCAEVTDDDLNLTTYIEGTTTQQTVVADIVEYIAGFIVRKLEKKIICED
;
A
#
# COMPACT_ATOMS: atom_id res chain seq x y z
N CYS A 1 -4.19 -30.65 -19.68
CA CYS A 1 -2.86 -31.25 -19.95
C CYS A 1 -2.69 -32.62 -19.30
N SER A 2 -2.77 -32.78 -17.98
CA SER A 2 -2.75 -34.11 -17.35
C SER A 2 -3.93 -34.99 -17.79
N GLU A 3 -5.15 -34.44 -17.74
CA GLU A 3 -6.39 -35.15 -18.11
C GLU A 3 -6.61 -35.29 -19.62
N THR A 4 -6.08 -34.36 -20.41
CA THR A 4 -6.38 -34.24 -21.86
C THR A 4 -5.25 -34.74 -22.75
N LEU A 5 -3.99 -34.57 -22.33
CA LEU A 5 -2.79 -34.90 -23.12
C LEU A 5 -2.01 -36.07 -22.52
N HIS A 6 -2.41 -36.55 -21.32
CA HIS A 6 -1.81 -37.69 -20.61
C HIS A 6 -0.28 -37.69 -20.56
N LEU A 7 0.34 -36.52 -20.48
CA LEU A 7 1.80 -36.40 -20.44
C LEU A 7 2.32 -36.79 -19.04
N ASP A 8 3.30 -37.68 -19.01
CA ASP A 8 3.88 -38.22 -17.77
C ASP A 8 4.47 -37.14 -16.84
N ILE A 9 4.94 -36.03 -17.41
CA ILE A 9 5.47 -34.87 -16.66
C ILE A 9 4.42 -34.18 -15.77
N PHE A 10 3.13 -34.42 -16.00
CA PHE A 10 2.03 -33.89 -15.18
C PHE A 10 1.40 -34.95 -14.27
N LYS A 11 2.06 -36.10 -14.06
CA LYS A 11 1.67 -37.04 -12.99
C LYS A 11 1.88 -36.36 -11.63
N SER A 12 0.93 -36.55 -10.73
CA SER A 12 0.95 -36.01 -9.35
C SER A 12 0.91 -34.46 -9.24
N CYS A 13 0.42 -33.74 -10.25
CA CYS A 13 0.32 -32.28 -10.22
C CYS A 13 -0.88 -31.74 -9.41
N GLU A 14 -1.79 -32.61 -8.96
CA GLU A 14 -3.06 -32.24 -8.32
C GLU A 14 -2.87 -31.40 -7.05
N ALA A 15 -1.90 -31.75 -6.21
CA ALA A 15 -1.58 -30.99 -5.01
C ALA A 15 -1.12 -29.56 -5.34
N THR A 16 -0.30 -29.40 -6.38
CA THR A 16 0.15 -28.09 -6.85
C THR A 16 -0.99 -27.28 -7.44
N ILE A 17 -1.86 -27.91 -8.24
CA ILE A 17 -3.06 -27.26 -8.80
C ILE A 17 -3.93 -26.71 -7.67
N THR A 18 -4.21 -27.55 -6.66
CA THR A 18 -5.04 -27.17 -5.51
C THR A 18 -4.42 -25.99 -4.74
N LEU A 19 -3.11 -26.04 -4.49
CA LEU A 19 -2.40 -24.93 -3.84
C LEU A 19 -2.51 -23.64 -4.65
N CYS A 20 -2.19 -23.69 -5.94
CA CYS A 20 -2.26 -22.52 -6.82
C CYS A 20 -3.67 -21.94 -6.89
N GLN A 21 -4.71 -22.79 -6.98
CA GLN A 21 -6.10 -22.34 -7.02
C GLN A 21 -6.52 -21.68 -5.71
N ASN A 22 -6.23 -22.29 -4.55
CA ASN A 22 -6.59 -21.72 -3.26
C ASN A 22 -5.89 -20.38 -3.02
N VAL A 23 -4.59 -20.30 -3.32
CA VAL A 23 -3.83 -19.05 -3.21
C VAL A 23 -4.37 -18.00 -4.18
N ASN A 24 -4.65 -18.36 -5.45
CA ASN A 24 -5.25 -17.44 -6.42
C ASN A 24 -6.58 -16.87 -5.95
N ASN A 25 -7.48 -17.72 -5.42
CA ASN A 25 -8.78 -17.29 -4.95
C ASN A 25 -8.66 -16.33 -3.75
N ILE A 26 -7.71 -16.58 -2.84
CA ILE A 26 -7.40 -15.66 -1.74
C ILE A 26 -6.92 -14.30 -2.28
N PHE A 27 -6.00 -14.30 -3.24
CA PHE A 27 -5.53 -13.05 -3.86
C PHE A 27 -6.64 -12.29 -4.58
N ASP A 28 -7.48 -12.98 -5.35
CA ASP A 28 -8.62 -12.38 -6.04
C ASP A 28 -9.59 -11.74 -5.04
N PHE A 29 -9.86 -12.41 -3.92
CA PHE A 29 -10.69 -11.91 -2.81
C PHE A 29 -10.07 -10.69 -2.12
N LEU A 30 -8.76 -10.67 -1.94
CA LEU A 30 -8.04 -9.54 -1.34
C LEU A 30 -7.77 -8.40 -2.34
N ASN A 31 -8.14 -8.56 -3.61
CA ASN A 31 -7.90 -7.59 -4.69
C ASN A 31 -9.17 -7.30 -5.51
N THR A 32 -10.30 -7.12 -4.84
CA THR A 32 -11.58 -6.82 -5.49
C THR A 32 -11.59 -5.36 -5.97
N ARG A 33 -11.73 -5.17 -7.29
CA ARG A 33 -11.61 -3.88 -7.97
C ARG A 33 -12.92 -3.42 -8.61
N ASN A 34 -13.62 -4.34 -9.27
CA ASN A 34 -14.74 -4.01 -10.12
C ASN A 34 -16.07 -4.32 -9.42
N PHE A 35 -16.91 -3.30 -9.28
CA PHE A 35 -18.25 -3.40 -8.72
C PHE A 35 -19.15 -4.42 -9.44
N LEU A 36 -18.99 -4.56 -10.76
CA LEU A 36 -19.79 -5.41 -11.65
C LEU A 36 -19.13 -6.77 -11.94
N SER A 37 -18.08 -7.13 -11.22
CA SER A 37 -17.38 -8.39 -11.47
C SER A 37 -18.31 -9.60 -11.36
N LYS A 38 -18.32 -10.45 -12.38
CA LYS A 38 -19.08 -11.70 -12.37
C LYS A 38 -18.35 -12.83 -11.66
N ALA A 39 -17.02 -12.75 -11.54
CA ALA A 39 -16.22 -13.79 -10.91
C ALA A 39 -16.41 -13.77 -9.37
N PRO A 40 -16.66 -14.91 -8.73
CA PRO A 40 -17.13 -14.97 -7.34
C PRO A 40 -16.19 -14.28 -6.35
N TYR A 41 -14.89 -14.54 -6.46
CA TYR A 41 -13.87 -13.98 -5.56
C TYR A 41 -13.44 -12.56 -5.93
N LYS A 42 -13.88 -12.01 -7.07
CA LYS A 42 -13.54 -10.64 -7.51
C LYS A 42 -14.68 -9.64 -7.25
N ARG A 43 -15.74 -10.06 -6.56
CA ARG A 43 -16.91 -9.23 -6.26
C ARG A 43 -16.67 -8.35 -5.05
N PRO A 44 -17.28 -7.15 -4.99
CA PRO A 44 -17.30 -6.35 -3.78
C PRO A 44 -17.93 -7.12 -2.63
N LEU A 45 -17.38 -6.93 -1.43
CA LEU A 45 -17.92 -7.52 -0.22
C LEU A 45 -19.16 -6.73 0.19
N ARG A 46 -20.29 -7.42 0.40
CA ARG A 46 -21.59 -6.83 0.71
C ARG A 46 -22.31 -7.65 1.77
N LYS A 47 -23.20 -6.99 2.52
CA LYS A 47 -24.08 -7.63 3.52
C LYS A 47 -24.87 -8.81 2.96
N ALA A 48 -25.35 -8.70 1.72
CA ALA A 48 -26.10 -9.78 1.04
C ALA A 48 -25.32 -11.10 0.87
N ASN A 49 -23.98 -11.04 0.87
CA ASN A 49 -23.11 -12.20 0.66
C ASN A 49 -22.34 -12.59 1.93
N GLU A 50 -22.75 -12.08 3.10
CA GLU A 50 -22.03 -12.23 4.37
C GLU A 50 -21.60 -13.68 4.65
N ASP A 51 -22.53 -14.63 4.63
CA ASP A 51 -22.24 -16.03 4.93
C ASP A 51 -21.16 -16.60 4.00
N THR A 52 -21.23 -16.28 2.71
CA THR A 52 -20.24 -16.76 1.73
C THR A 52 -18.86 -16.14 1.97
N ILE A 53 -18.81 -14.88 2.40
CA ILE A 53 -17.58 -14.15 2.69
C ILE A 53 -16.92 -14.73 3.94
N ILE A 54 -17.66 -14.86 5.04
CA ILE A 54 -17.15 -15.37 6.31
C ILE A 54 -16.69 -16.83 6.14
N ASN A 55 -17.49 -17.68 5.50
CA ASN A 55 -17.10 -19.06 5.22
C ASN A 55 -15.85 -19.16 4.35
N PHE A 56 -15.70 -18.28 3.35
CA PHE A 56 -14.49 -18.22 2.52
C PHE A 56 -13.26 -17.80 3.34
N ILE A 57 -13.38 -16.78 4.19
CA ILE A 57 -12.30 -16.32 5.07
C ILE A 57 -11.86 -17.43 6.01
N HIS A 58 -12.79 -18.07 6.73
CA HIS A 58 -12.49 -19.10 7.71
C HIS A 58 -11.88 -20.35 7.05
N SER A 59 -12.44 -20.79 5.92
CA SER A 59 -11.88 -21.93 5.17
C SER A 59 -10.48 -21.63 4.62
N SER A 60 -10.24 -20.41 4.14
CA SER A 60 -8.92 -19.96 3.66
C SER A 60 -7.90 -19.90 4.79
N ILE A 61 -8.25 -19.33 5.95
CA ILE A 61 -7.38 -19.31 7.13
C ILE A 61 -7.03 -20.73 7.57
N LYS A 62 -8.05 -21.61 7.67
CA LYS A 62 -7.86 -23.01 8.05
C LYS A 62 -6.94 -23.73 7.07
N TYR A 63 -7.11 -23.51 5.77
CA TYR A 63 -6.24 -24.06 4.74
C TYR A 63 -4.78 -23.62 4.94
N LEU A 64 -4.53 -22.31 5.06
CA LEU A 64 -3.18 -21.77 5.23
C LEU A 64 -2.50 -22.25 6.53
N GLN A 65 -3.26 -22.40 7.61
CA GLN A 65 -2.75 -22.91 8.89
C GLN A 65 -2.38 -24.40 8.84
N ASN A 66 -3.07 -25.19 8.01
CA ASN A 66 -2.84 -26.62 7.84
C ASN A 66 -1.82 -26.95 6.74
N LEU A 67 -1.13 -25.94 6.18
CA LEU A 67 -0.02 -26.18 5.27
C LEU A 67 1.23 -26.58 6.04
N TYR A 68 1.92 -27.60 5.54
CA TYR A 68 3.18 -28.09 6.07
C TYR A 68 4.28 -27.95 5.01
N CYS A 69 5.51 -27.86 5.47
CA CYS A 69 6.68 -27.78 4.60
C CYS A 69 7.86 -28.54 5.20
N ILE A 70 8.76 -28.96 4.31
CA ILE A 70 10.06 -29.53 4.69
C ILE A 70 11.06 -28.36 4.67
N PRO A 71 11.69 -28.02 5.81
CA PRO A 71 12.65 -26.94 5.86
C PRO A 71 13.92 -27.30 5.08
N PRO A 72 14.58 -26.31 4.45
CA PRO A 72 15.81 -26.56 3.70
C PRO A 72 16.90 -27.13 4.63
N GLY A 73 17.52 -28.24 4.22
CA GLY A 73 18.60 -28.89 4.96
C GLY A 73 18.16 -29.79 6.12
N LYS A 74 16.87 -30.14 6.23
CA LYS A 74 16.36 -31.15 7.17
C LYS A 74 15.46 -32.10 6.40
N ASP A 75 16.02 -33.19 5.88
CA ASP A 75 15.35 -34.02 4.87
C ASP A 75 14.12 -34.80 5.36
N GLU A 76 13.76 -34.75 6.65
CA GLU A 76 12.62 -35.55 7.15
C GLU A 76 11.71 -34.84 8.16
N ASN A 77 12.03 -33.60 8.58
CA ASN A 77 11.24 -32.94 9.63
C ASN A 77 10.14 -32.07 9.02
N ILE A 78 8.93 -32.62 8.88
CA ILE A 78 7.74 -31.91 8.41
C ILE A 78 7.29 -30.94 9.51
N ILE A 79 7.29 -29.64 9.20
CA ILE A 79 6.83 -28.60 10.12
C ILE A 79 5.67 -27.79 9.52
N PRO A 80 4.76 -27.24 10.35
CA PRO A 80 3.76 -26.29 9.87
C PRO A 80 4.42 -25.08 9.19
N ILE A 81 3.88 -24.63 8.06
CA ILE A 81 4.46 -23.53 7.28
C ILE A 81 4.53 -22.23 8.08
N VAL A 82 3.56 -22.02 8.97
CA VAL A 82 3.47 -20.89 9.90
C VAL A 82 4.57 -20.88 10.96
N LYS A 83 5.26 -22.00 11.18
CA LYS A 83 6.43 -22.12 12.08
C LYS A 83 7.76 -22.15 11.32
N SER A 84 7.72 -22.20 9.99
CA SER A 84 8.92 -22.29 9.15
C SER A 84 9.63 -20.95 8.99
N THR A 85 10.81 -20.96 8.36
CA THR A 85 11.53 -19.74 7.96
C THR A 85 10.78 -18.95 6.87
N ARG A 86 9.89 -19.59 6.10
CA ARG A 86 9.08 -18.98 5.04
C ARG A 86 7.69 -18.53 5.52
N LYS A 87 7.47 -18.48 6.83
CA LYS A 87 6.17 -18.18 7.45
C LYS A 87 5.59 -16.80 7.12
N THR A 88 6.44 -15.81 6.84
CA THR A 88 6.05 -14.38 6.79
C THR A 88 4.89 -14.11 5.82
N GLY A 89 4.97 -14.60 4.58
CA GLY A 89 3.90 -14.38 3.60
C GLY A 89 2.57 -15.04 4.00
N PHE A 90 2.62 -16.26 4.53
CA PHE A 90 1.43 -16.99 4.98
C PHE A 90 0.78 -16.36 6.21
N ILE A 91 1.59 -15.93 7.19
CA ILE A 91 1.11 -15.20 8.36
C ILE A 91 0.49 -13.87 7.92
N GLY A 92 1.13 -13.16 6.99
CA GLY A 92 0.58 -11.94 6.40
C GLY A 92 -0.81 -12.16 5.83
N LEU A 93 -0.99 -13.17 4.97
CA LEU A 93 -2.29 -13.52 4.40
C LEU A 93 -3.34 -13.85 5.47
N ILE A 94 -2.98 -14.62 6.50
CA ILE A 94 -3.89 -14.96 7.61
C ILE A 94 -4.32 -13.70 8.37
N ILE A 95 -3.39 -12.81 8.68
CA ILE A 95 -3.69 -11.55 9.37
C ILE A 95 -4.58 -10.68 8.49
N THR A 96 -4.25 -10.51 7.21
CA THR A 96 -5.06 -9.72 6.27
C THR A 96 -6.48 -10.25 6.19
N LEU A 97 -6.67 -11.57 6.08
CA LEU A 97 -8.00 -12.19 6.04
C LEU A 97 -8.81 -11.88 7.31
N LYS A 98 -8.20 -11.97 8.50
CA LYS A 98 -8.84 -11.59 9.77
C LYS A 98 -9.15 -10.09 9.85
N SER A 99 -8.24 -9.25 9.37
CA SER A 99 -8.46 -7.80 9.33
C SER A 99 -9.62 -7.42 8.41
N ILE A 100 -9.77 -8.10 7.26
CA ILE A 100 -10.91 -7.90 6.36
C ILE A 100 -12.22 -8.35 7.01
N GLU A 101 -12.22 -9.47 7.73
CA GLU A 101 -13.40 -9.93 8.49
C GLU A 101 -13.84 -8.88 9.53
N ASN A 102 -12.89 -8.38 10.32
CA ASN A 102 -13.17 -7.34 11.31
C ASN A 102 -13.66 -6.05 10.65
N LEU A 103 -12.98 -5.59 9.60
CA LEU A 103 -13.39 -4.39 8.87
C LEU A 103 -14.77 -4.54 8.24
N PHE A 104 -15.10 -5.72 7.71
CA PHE A 104 -16.42 -6.03 7.19
C PHE A 104 -17.49 -5.93 8.30
N ASN A 105 -17.21 -6.49 9.48
CA ASN A 105 -18.11 -6.38 10.63
C ASN A 105 -18.27 -4.93 11.09
N ASP A 106 -17.19 -4.16 11.13
CA ASP A 106 -17.19 -2.79 11.67
C ASP A 106 -17.75 -1.73 10.70
N THR A 107 -17.86 -2.04 9.41
CA THR A 107 -18.30 -1.06 8.40
C THR A 107 -19.52 -1.49 7.60
N ILE A 108 -19.59 -2.77 7.18
CA ILE A 108 -20.68 -3.27 6.35
C ILE A 108 -21.87 -3.69 7.21
N LYS A 109 -21.64 -4.29 8.39
CA LYS A 109 -22.74 -4.69 9.28
C LYS A 109 -23.37 -3.51 10.00
N THR A 110 -22.56 -2.52 10.36
CA THR A 110 -23.01 -1.23 10.94
C THR A 110 -23.70 -0.32 9.93
N GLU A 111 -23.69 -0.69 8.64
CA GLU A 111 -24.26 0.05 7.52
C GLU A 111 -23.58 1.40 7.24
N ASP A 112 -22.36 1.61 7.75
CA ASP A 112 -21.52 2.75 7.42
C ASP A 112 -21.07 2.72 5.95
N LEU A 113 -20.89 1.51 5.40
CA LEU A 113 -20.54 1.27 4.00
C LEU A 113 -21.49 0.25 3.35
N ASN A 114 -21.94 0.55 2.12
CA ASN A 114 -22.79 -0.36 1.33
C ASN A 114 -22.02 -1.58 0.80
N PHE A 115 -20.72 -1.40 0.52
CA PHE A 115 -19.83 -2.43 0.02
C PHE A 115 -18.37 -2.09 0.30
N LEU A 116 -17.50 -3.09 0.29
CA LEU A 116 -16.06 -2.94 0.43
C LEU A 116 -15.33 -3.46 -0.80
N LEU A 117 -14.43 -2.64 -1.35
CA LEU A 117 -13.46 -3.02 -2.39
C LEU A 117 -12.09 -3.20 -1.73
N THR A 118 -11.65 -4.45 -1.60
CA THR A 118 -10.40 -4.81 -0.92
C THR A 118 -9.16 -4.23 -1.60
N TYR A 119 -9.22 -3.95 -2.91
CA TYR A 119 -8.14 -3.23 -3.61
C TYR A 119 -7.88 -1.84 -3.04
N LYS A 120 -8.89 -1.12 -2.53
CA LYS A 120 -8.71 0.22 -1.96
C LYS A 120 -7.91 0.24 -0.65
N LEU A 121 -7.73 -0.93 -0.05
CA LEU A 121 -6.91 -1.13 1.16
C LEU A 121 -5.45 -1.49 0.84
N SER A 122 -5.13 -1.72 -0.43
CA SER A 122 -3.78 -2.08 -0.88
C SER A 122 -2.86 -0.86 -1.02
N GLN A 123 -1.56 -1.09 -0.87
CA GLN A 123 -0.51 -0.09 -1.07
C GLN A 123 -0.32 0.30 -2.55
N ASP A 124 -0.96 -0.40 -3.50
CA ASP A 124 -0.83 -0.15 -4.94
C ASP A 124 -1.01 1.33 -5.32
N HIS A 125 -1.92 2.05 -4.65
CA HIS A 125 -2.13 3.47 -4.88
C HIS A 125 -0.89 4.33 -4.56
N LEU A 126 -0.15 3.97 -3.51
CA LEU A 126 1.11 4.63 -3.15
C LEU A 126 2.22 4.25 -4.13
N GLU A 127 2.26 3.00 -4.60
CA GLU A 127 3.24 2.58 -5.62
C GLU A 127 3.01 3.28 -6.97
N MET A 128 1.74 3.46 -7.36
CA MET A 128 1.35 4.26 -8.52
C MET A 128 1.79 5.72 -8.36
N PHE A 129 1.59 6.30 -7.17
CA PHE A 129 2.03 7.66 -6.88
C PHE A 129 3.56 7.81 -6.97
N PHE A 130 4.33 6.89 -6.38
CA PHE A 130 5.79 6.91 -6.52
C PHE A 130 6.26 6.71 -7.96
N SER A 131 5.54 5.91 -8.74
CA SER A 131 5.82 5.77 -10.18
C SER A 131 5.60 7.07 -10.94
N ALA A 132 4.54 7.82 -10.61
CA ALA A 132 4.29 9.14 -11.19
C ALA A 132 5.39 10.14 -10.83
N ILE A 133 5.90 10.11 -9.59
CA ILE A 133 7.04 10.94 -9.17
C ILE A 133 8.30 10.60 -9.96
N ARG A 134 8.68 9.31 -10.04
CA ARG A 134 9.86 8.87 -10.80
C ARG A 134 9.78 9.28 -12.27
N THR A 135 8.59 9.17 -12.88
CA THR A 135 8.37 9.57 -14.28
C THR A 135 8.68 11.05 -14.52
N ARG A 136 8.45 11.93 -13.54
CA ARG A 136 8.79 13.37 -13.66
C ARG A 136 10.30 13.64 -13.61
N GLY A 137 11.10 12.71 -13.09
CA GLY A 137 12.56 12.76 -13.10
C GLY A 137 13.19 12.33 -14.43
N GLY A 138 12.38 11.94 -15.43
CA GLY A 138 12.87 11.45 -16.72
C GLY A 138 13.70 10.18 -16.55
N PHE A 139 14.98 10.24 -16.90
CA PHE A 139 15.92 9.12 -16.73
C PHE A 139 16.41 8.94 -15.29
N ASN A 140 16.11 9.87 -14.38
CA ASN A 140 16.47 9.73 -12.96
C ASN A 140 15.38 8.97 -12.18
N ASN A 141 15.56 7.66 -12.03
CA ASN A 141 14.67 6.79 -11.26
C ASN A 141 14.80 6.96 -9.73
N ASN A 142 15.86 7.63 -9.26
CA ASN A 142 16.15 7.82 -7.83
C ASN A 142 16.24 9.32 -7.51
N PRO A 143 15.10 10.01 -7.39
CA PRO A 143 15.09 11.44 -7.11
C PRO A 143 15.70 11.74 -5.74
N THR A 144 16.44 12.84 -5.63
CA THR A 144 16.82 13.42 -4.33
C THR A 144 15.57 13.94 -3.59
N ALA A 145 15.69 14.21 -2.29
CA ALA A 145 14.58 14.77 -1.51
C ALA A 145 14.02 16.08 -2.12
N LEU A 146 14.89 16.96 -2.62
CA LEU A 146 14.49 18.21 -3.29
C LEU A 146 13.75 17.95 -4.61
N GLN A 147 14.21 16.96 -5.38
CA GLN A 147 13.57 16.56 -6.64
C GLN A 147 12.21 15.90 -6.39
N PHE A 148 12.11 15.07 -5.35
CA PHE A 148 10.85 14.50 -4.90
C PHE A 148 9.86 15.60 -4.51
N GLU A 149 10.29 16.56 -3.68
CA GLU A 149 9.45 17.68 -3.24
C GLU A 149 8.94 18.50 -4.43
N SER A 150 9.84 18.82 -5.37
CA SER A 150 9.50 19.57 -6.58
C SER A 150 8.50 18.81 -7.47
N ALA A 151 8.71 17.49 -7.66
CA ALA A 151 7.80 16.64 -8.41
C ALA A 151 6.45 16.49 -7.71
N TYR A 152 6.44 16.40 -6.38
CA TYR A 152 5.24 16.34 -5.55
C TYR A 152 4.43 17.62 -5.65
N LYS A 153 5.04 18.79 -5.44
CA LYS A 153 4.41 20.11 -5.62
C LYS A 153 3.78 20.21 -7.02
N ARG A 154 4.50 19.76 -8.06
CA ARG A 154 3.99 19.75 -9.43
C ARG A 154 2.81 18.80 -9.64
N LEU A 155 2.80 17.63 -8.99
CA LEU A 155 1.66 16.69 -9.01
C LEU A 155 0.42 17.25 -8.31
N LEU A 156 0.60 18.01 -7.24
CA LEU A 156 -0.51 18.68 -6.54
C LEU A 156 -1.16 19.78 -7.39
N VAL A 157 -0.40 20.48 -8.22
CA VAL A 157 -0.90 21.56 -9.09
C VAL A 157 -1.49 21.02 -10.40
N HIS A 158 -0.95 19.92 -10.94
CA HIS A 158 -1.42 19.27 -12.18
C HIS A 158 -2.01 17.89 -11.90
N THR A 159 -3.24 17.86 -11.36
CA THR A 159 -3.94 16.65 -10.91
C THR A 159 -4.62 15.86 -12.03
N GLU A 160 -3.94 15.64 -13.15
CA GLU A 160 -4.32 14.63 -14.14
C GLU A 160 -3.18 13.61 -14.24
N ILE A 161 -3.14 12.70 -13.27
CA ILE A 161 -2.13 11.64 -13.25
C ILE A 161 -2.53 10.60 -14.29
N MET A 162 -1.97 10.72 -15.48
CA MET A 162 -1.90 9.63 -16.45
C MET A 162 -0.71 8.74 -16.07
N THR A 163 -0.94 7.44 -15.90
CA THR A 163 0.13 6.45 -15.71
C THR A 163 0.80 6.16 -17.05
N SER A 164 2.11 5.87 -17.05
CA SER A 164 2.82 5.48 -18.27
C SER A 164 2.41 4.05 -18.68
N SER A 165 2.33 3.80 -20.00
CA SER A 165 1.91 2.53 -20.59
C SER A 165 2.81 1.33 -20.27
N GLY A 166 3.97 1.54 -19.64
CA GLY A 166 4.91 0.50 -19.20
C GLY A 166 4.95 0.28 -17.68
N ALA A 167 4.07 0.90 -16.90
CA ALA A 167 4.00 0.66 -15.46
C ALA A 167 3.37 -0.72 -15.17
N ASN A 168 3.88 -1.42 -14.16
CA ASN A 168 3.33 -2.72 -13.71
C ASN A 168 1.87 -2.62 -13.20
N CYS A 169 1.35 -1.40 -13.02
CA CYS A 169 0.00 -1.13 -12.53
C CYS A 169 -0.70 -0.12 -13.46
N ILE A 170 -1.86 -0.51 -14.00
CA ILE A 170 -2.69 0.31 -14.88
C ILE A 170 -3.65 1.13 -14.01
N ALA A 171 -3.72 2.46 -14.23
CA ALA A 171 -4.72 3.30 -13.60
C ALA A 171 -6.13 2.92 -14.06
N MET A 172 -7.01 2.52 -13.13
CA MET A 172 -8.39 2.10 -13.42
C MET A 172 -9.43 3.17 -13.08
N ASP A 173 -9.07 4.16 -12.28
CA ASP A 173 -9.89 5.34 -11.99
C ASP A 173 -9.04 6.61 -11.91
N LEU A 174 -9.70 7.77 -12.05
CA LEU A 174 -9.13 9.05 -11.71
C LEU A 174 -9.14 9.17 -10.17
N THR A 175 -8.17 8.54 -9.51
CA THR A 175 -7.94 8.79 -8.07
C THR A 175 -7.59 10.26 -7.91
N LYS A 176 -8.56 11.07 -7.48
CA LYS A 176 -8.38 12.50 -7.25
C LYS A 176 -7.48 12.67 -6.02
N ILE A 177 -6.21 12.99 -6.25
CA ILE A 177 -5.35 13.50 -5.18
C ILE A 177 -6.01 14.79 -4.67
N LEU A 178 -6.14 14.92 -3.36
CA LEU A 178 -6.74 16.08 -2.70
C LEU A 178 -6.16 17.36 -3.31
N SER A 179 -7.01 18.08 -4.07
CA SER A 179 -6.64 19.36 -4.64
C SER A 179 -6.66 20.39 -3.53
N VAL A 180 -5.49 20.84 -3.08
CA VAL A 180 -5.40 22.07 -2.30
C VAL A 180 -5.67 23.20 -3.28
N THR A 181 -6.91 23.68 -3.32
CA THR A 181 -7.19 24.91 -4.06
C THR A 181 -6.46 26.04 -3.36
N SER A 182 -5.39 26.54 -3.97
CA SER A 182 -4.85 27.84 -3.61
C SER A 182 -5.98 28.83 -3.83
N ARG A 183 -6.69 29.23 -2.76
CA ARG A 183 -7.63 30.35 -2.83
C ARG A 183 -6.81 31.58 -3.20
N THR A 184 -6.75 31.89 -4.48
CA THR A 184 -6.31 33.19 -4.97
C THR A 184 -7.27 34.20 -4.38
N LYS A 185 -6.79 35.04 -3.46
CA LYS A 185 -7.49 36.29 -3.12
C LYS A 185 -7.79 36.99 -4.44
N GLN A 186 -9.07 37.19 -4.74
CA GLN A 186 -9.48 38.04 -5.85
C GLN A 186 -8.80 39.40 -5.66
N LYS A 187 -7.88 39.73 -6.56
CA LYS A 187 -7.51 41.10 -6.84
C LYS A 187 -7.95 41.38 -8.27
N SER A 188 -8.79 42.40 -8.36
CA SER A 188 -9.44 42.99 -9.52
C SER A 188 -8.52 43.15 -10.74
N ASP A 189 -9.06 42.75 -11.89
CA ASP A 189 -8.90 43.29 -13.24
C ASP A 189 -7.57 43.97 -13.61
N ASN A 190 -6.67 43.23 -14.25
CA ASN A 190 -6.41 43.34 -15.69
C ASN A 190 -5.28 42.39 -16.12
N LEU A 191 -5.48 41.83 -17.31
CA LEU A 191 -4.80 40.65 -17.84
C LEU A 191 -3.44 40.98 -18.49
N ASN A 192 -2.50 40.04 -18.33
CA ASN A 192 -1.26 39.77 -19.07
C ASN A 192 -0.02 40.63 -18.78
N VAL A 193 0.90 40.04 -18.02
CA VAL A 193 2.21 39.51 -18.46
C VAL A 193 2.97 39.22 -17.15
N TYR A 194 3.17 37.95 -16.79
CA TYR A 194 4.17 37.63 -15.78
C TYR A 194 5.16 36.60 -16.32
N VAL A 195 6.20 37.21 -16.89
CA VAL A 195 7.55 36.72 -17.06
C VAL A 195 8.04 36.10 -15.74
N ASP A 196 8.43 34.84 -15.84
CA ASP A 196 9.66 34.27 -15.29
C ASP A 196 10.17 34.84 -13.95
N MET A 197 9.75 34.23 -12.84
CA MET A 197 10.24 34.52 -11.49
C MET A 197 10.63 33.22 -10.79
N LEU A 198 11.62 32.51 -11.33
CA LEU A 198 12.24 31.35 -10.66
C LEU A 198 13.78 31.43 -10.57
N CYS A 199 14.38 32.59 -10.88
CA CYS A 199 15.80 32.85 -10.67
C CYS A 199 16.07 33.88 -9.56
N ALA A 200 15.42 33.74 -8.40
CA ALA A 200 15.79 34.51 -7.21
C ALA A 200 16.38 33.56 -6.16
N GLU A 201 17.67 33.72 -5.89
CA GLU A 201 18.38 33.11 -4.77
C GLU A 201 17.68 33.51 -3.46
N VAL A 202 17.29 32.52 -2.66
CA VAL A 202 16.66 32.74 -1.35
C VAL A 202 17.77 32.95 -0.32
N THR A 203 17.84 34.15 0.26
CA THR A 203 18.66 34.44 1.46
C THR A 203 17.98 33.90 2.73
N ASP A 204 18.80 33.50 3.71
CA ASP A 204 18.49 32.70 4.91
C ASP A 204 17.38 33.17 5.89
N ASP A 205 16.62 34.23 5.59
CA ASP A 205 15.72 34.87 6.58
C ASP A 205 14.24 34.46 6.55
N ASP A 206 13.80 33.59 5.64
CA ASP A 206 12.37 33.23 5.49
C ASP A 206 11.91 31.94 6.22
N LEU A 207 12.70 31.47 7.21
CA LEU A 207 12.29 30.37 8.09
C LEU A 207 11.36 30.83 9.23
N ASN A 208 10.13 31.21 8.88
CA ASN A 208 9.03 31.26 9.86
C ASN A 208 7.73 30.72 9.26
N LEU A 209 7.71 29.39 9.06
CA LEU A 209 6.52 28.63 8.73
C LEU A 209 5.97 27.91 9.98
N THR A 210 5.79 28.64 11.08
CA THR A 210 5.30 28.07 12.36
C THR A 210 3.82 28.37 12.66
N THR A 211 3.11 29.12 11.81
CA THR A 211 1.82 29.71 12.23
C THR A 211 0.56 29.04 11.69
N TYR A 212 0.61 27.81 11.13
CA TYR A 212 -0.60 27.24 10.49
C TYR A 212 -0.87 25.75 10.73
N ILE A 213 -0.44 25.19 11.87
CA ILE A 213 -0.78 23.80 12.22
C ILE A 213 -1.25 23.72 13.68
N GLU A 214 -2.40 24.31 13.96
CA GLU A 214 -3.18 23.98 15.15
C GLU A 214 -4.43 23.20 14.72
N GLY A 215 -4.45 21.91 15.03
CA GLY A 215 -5.69 21.12 14.97
C GLY A 215 -5.52 19.66 14.56
N THR A 216 -5.04 18.82 15.48
CA THR A 216 -5.63 17.51 15.84
C THR A 216 -4.74 16.81 16.87
N THR A 217 -5.33 16.32 17.96
CA THR A 217 -4.65 15.69 19.11
C THR A 217 -3.83 14.44 18.73
N THR A 218 -4.17 13.79 17.61
CA THR A 218 -3.45 12.64 17.04
C THR A 218 -2.11 13.02 16.40
N GLN A 219 -1.89 14.29 16.09
CA GLN A 219 -0.67 14.77 15.44
C GLN A 219 0.46 15.02 16.46
N GLN A 220 0.10 15.35 17.71
CA GLN A 220 1.07 15.54 18.80
C GLN A 220 1.77 14.23 19.19
N THR A 221 1.07 13.09 19.17
CA THR A 221 1.67 11.78 19.48
C THR A 221 2.67 11.34 18.42
N VAL A 222 2.36 11.56 17.13
CA VAL A 222 3.27 11.22 16.03
C VAL A 222 4.53 12.09 16.06
N VAL A 223 4.40 13.39 16.38
CA VAL A 223 5.55 14.28 16.52
C VAL A 223 6.40 13.86 17.73
N ALA A 224 5.79 13.46 18.85
CA ALA A 224 6.52 12.96 20.01
C ALA A 224 7.32 11.69 19.70
N ASP A 225 6.71 10.71 19.02
CA ASP A 225 7.37 9.46 18.65
C ASP A 225 8.56 9.69 17.69
N ILE A 226 8.42 10.64 16.76
CA ILE A 226 9.49 11.03 15.83
C ILE A 226 10.64 11.69 16.59
N VAL A 227 10.34 12.59 17.53
CA VAL A 227 11.35 13.28 18.34
C VAL A 227 12.09 12.29 19.25
N GLU A 228 11.38 11.34 19.86
CA GLU A 228 11.98 10.28 20.69
C GLU A 228 12.93 9.39 19.87
N TYR A 229 12.52 9.00 18.66
CA TYR A 229 13.37 8.23 17.76
C TYR A 229 14.65 8.99 17.38
N ILE A 230 14.53 10.28 17.05
CA ILE A 230 15.68 11.14 16.71
C ILE A 230 16.61 11.30 17.92
N ALA A 231 16.05 11.53 19.11
CA ALA A 231 16.82 11.64 20.34
C ALA A 231 17.61 10.35 20.65
N GLY A 232 16.95 9.19 20.56
CA GLY A 232 17.60 7.89 20.75
C GLY A 232 18.70 7.61 19.71
N PHE A 233 18.51 8.03 18.47
CA PHE A 233 19.53 7.93 17.43
C PHE A 233 20.77 8.79 17.74
N ILE A 234 20.56 10.02 18.24
CA ILE A 234 21.64 10.94 18.63
C ILE A 234 22.41 10.36 19.82
N VAL A 235 21.73 9.90 20.87
CA VAL A 235 22.36 9.28 22.06
C VAL A 235 23.21 8.08 21.65
N ARG A 236 22.67 7.16 20.84
CA ARG A 236 23.41 5.99 20.33
C ARG A 236 24.65 6.37 19.52
N LYS A 237 24.64 7.54 18.85
CA LYS A 237 25.80 8.05 18.12
C LYS A 237 26.83 8.71 19.03
N LEU A 238 26.39 9.33 20.12
CA LEU A 238 27.24 9.97 21.12
C LEU A 238 27.91 8.95 22.04
N GLU A 239 27.21 7.90 22.47
CA GLU A 239 27.80 6.79 23.25
C GLU A 239 28.98 6.12 22.52
N LYS A 240 28.96 6.07 21.20
CA LYS A 240 30.06 5.51 20.40
C LYS A 240 31.27 6.44 20.29
N LYS A 241 31.13 7.71 20.66
CA LYS A 241 32.17 8.74 20.55
C LYS A 241 32.66 9.23 21.91
N ILE A 242 31.83 9.17 22.94
CA ILE A 242 32.18 9.55 24.29
C ILE A 242 32.62 8.27 25.02
N ILE A 243 33.93 8.08 25.11
CA ILE A 243 34.52 7.09 26.02
C ILE A 243 34.58 7.80 27.38
N CYS A 244 33.78 7.36 28.34
CA CYS A 244 33.94 7.82 29.71
C CYS A 244 35.21 7.17 30.28
N GLU A 245 36.16 7.98 30.75
CA GLU A 245 37.17 7.54 31.70
C GLU A 245 36.52 7.54 33.11
N ASP A 246 36.79 6.51 33.90
CA ASP A 246 36.20 6.28 35.24
C ASP A 246 36.43 7.45 36.22
#